data_AF-A0A354TBZ8-F1
#
_entry.id   AF-A0A354TBZ8-F1
#
_cell.length_a   1.000
_cell.length_b   1.000
_cell.length_c   1.000
_cell.angle_alpha   90.00
_cell.angle_beta   90.00
_cell.angle_gamma   90.00
#
_symmetry.space_group_name_H-M   'P 1'
#
loop_
_entity.id
_entity.type
_entity.pdbx_description
1 polymer ?
#
loop_
_entity_poly.entity_id
_entity_poly.type
_entity_poly.pdbx_seq_one_letter_code
_entity_poly.pdbx_strand_id
1 'polypeptide(L)'
;ELPPKTEILNTIELGKAQTDLYETIRAAMDKRVREAIAVNGLDRSQIVVLDALLKLRQVCCHPRLLKQESAQNVEESAKTAFLMDELLPELIEEGRRILIFSQFTEMLALIEARLKKDGTKFVKLTGSTKDRETPIREFQTGNVPVFLISLKAGGSGLNLTAADTVIHYDPWWNPAAEAQASDRAHRIGQTKPVFVHKLICEGTIEERIVKMQQKKAALVEGLLSGRADKLQLTQSDIQALFAVD
;
A
#
# COMPACT_ATOMS: atom_id res chain seq x y z
N GLU A 1 10.29 -27.35 -8.21
CA GLU A 1 9.22 -26.46 -8.69
C GLU A 1 8.82 -25.52 -7.55
N LEU A 2 8.46 -24.27 -7.82
CA LEU A 2 8.00 -23.36 -6.76
C LEU A 2 6.56 -23.71 -6.36
N PRO A 3 6.18 -23.61 -5.08
CA PRO A 3 4.81 -23.89 -4.65
C PRO A 3 3.81 -22.88 -5.25
N PRO A 4 2.49 -23.14 -5.20
CA PRO A 4 1.51 -22.22 -5.76
C PRO A 4 1.52 -20.86 -5.03
N LYS A 5 1.23 -19.80 -5.79
CA LYS A 5 1.03 -18.43 -5.29
C LYS A 5 -0.42 -18.01 -5.54
N THR A 6 -1.13 -17.60 -4.50
CA THR A 6 -2.53 -17.17 -4.57
C THR A 6 -2.63 -15.69 -4.21
N GLU A 7 -3.25 -14.89 -5.09
CA GLU A 7 -3.53 -13.48 -4.81
C GLU A 7 -4.97 -13.30 -4.33
N ILE A 8 -5.16 -12.56 -3.25
CA ILE A 8 -6.44 -12.33 -2.59
C ILE A 8 -6.66 -10.81 -2.51
N LEU A 9 -7.71 -10.32 -3.15
CA LEU A 9 -8.13 -8.94 -3.06
C LEU A 9 -9.09 -8.78 -1.87
N ASN A 10 -8.70 -7.98 -0.87
CA ASN A 10 -9.53 -7.68 0.28
C ASN A 10 -10.09 -6.27 0.07
N THR A 11 -11.35 -6.22 -0.34
CA THR A 11 -12.10 -4.96 -0.52
C THR A 11 -12.64 -4.51 0.84
N ILE A 12 -12.35 -3.27 1.22
CA ILE A 12 -12.61 -2.72 2.55
C ILE A 12 -13.43 -1.45 2.40
N GLU A 13 -14.60 -1.42 3.03
CA GLU A 13 -15.45 -0.22 3.08
C GLU A 13 -14.89 0.81 4.07
N LEU A 14 -14.90 2.08 3.68
CA LEU A 14 -14.47 3.16 4.59
C LEU A 14 -15.55 3.45 5.63
N GLY A 15 -15.13 3.68 6.88
CA GLY A 15 -16.03 4.22 7.90
C GLY A 15 -16.51 5.63 7.54
N LYS A 16 -17.63 6.07 8.14
CA LYS A 16 -18.29 7.34 7.79
C LYS A 16 -17.33 8.54 7.87
N ALA A 17 -16.62 8.72 8.99
CA ALA A 17 -15.72 9.86 9.17
C ALA A 17 -14.55 9.86 8.17
N GLN A 18 -14.03 8.68 7.83
CA GLN A 18 -12.97 8.52 6.83
C GLN A 18 -13.50 8.80 5.42
N THR A 19 -14.73 8.41 5.12
CA THR A 19 -15.43 8.70 3.85
C THR A 19 -15.64 10.20 3.66
N ASP A 20 -16.17 10.89 4.68
CA ASP A 20 -16.40 12.34 4.65
C ASP A 20 -15.08 13.11 4.40
N LEU A 21 -14.00 12.69 5.08
CA LEU A 21 -12.66 13.24 4.85
C LEU A 21 -12.16 12.94 3.43
N TYR A 22 -12.30 11.70 2.97
CA TYR A 22 -11.86 11.27 1.64
C TYR A 22 -12.53 12.11 0.55
N GLU A 23 -13.85 12.27 0.60
CA GLU A 23 -14.61 13.04 -0.39
C GLU A 23 -14.27 14.54 -0.35
N THR A 24 -14.06 15.10 0.84
CA THR A 24 -13.57 16.48 0.99
C THR A 24 -12.24 16.68 0.28
N ILE A 25 -11.29 15.76 0.49
CA ILE A 25 -9.96 15.82 -0.14
C ILE A 25 -10.08 15.57 -1.65
N ARG A 26 -10.90 14.61 -2.09
CA ARG A 26 -11.13 14.30 -3.51
C ARG A 26 -11.67 15.50 -4.26
N ALA A 27 -12.72 16.16 -3.75
CA ALA A 27 -13.29 17.34 -4.38
C ALA A 27 -12.28 18.50 -4.47
N ALA A 28 -11.52 18.75 -3.40
CA ALA A 28 -10.49 19.79 -3.38
C ALA A 28 -9.36 19.49 -4.37
N MET A 29 -8.92 18.23 -4.45
CA MET A 29 -7.84 17.83 -5.35
C MET A 29 -8.27 17.79 -6.81
N ASP A 30 -9.49 17.33 -7.12
CA ASP A 30 -10.06 17.37 -8.48
C ASP A 30 -10.09 18.80 -9.02
N LYS A 31 -10.62 19.74 -8.22
CA LYS A 31 -10.65 21.16 -8.58
C LYS A 31 -9.24 21.69 -8.88
N ARG A 32 -8.27 21.44 -7.98
CA ARG A 32 -6.88 21.90 -8.14
C ARG A 32 -6.21 21.30 -9.38
N VAL A 33 -6.45 20.02 -9.65
CA VAL A 33 -5.91 19.34 -10.84
C VAL A 33 -6.49 19.94 -12.12
N ARG A 34 -7.81 20.17 -12.17
CA ARG A 34 -8.48 20.78 -13.33
C ARG A 34 -7.98 22.20 -13.59
N GLU A 35 -7.84 23.02 -12.55
CA GLU A 35 -7.30 24.38 -12.66
C GLU A 35 -5.86 24.37 -13.18
N ALA A 36 -5.00 23.48 -12.65
CA ALA A 36 -3.62 23.36 -13.13
C ALA A 36 -3.55 22.98 -14.62
N ILE A 37 -4.37 22.02 -15.05
CA ILE A 37 -4.43 21.57 -16.45
C ILE A 37 -4.95 22.68 -17.35
N ALA A 38 -5.99 23.42 -16.94
CA ALA A 38 -6.55 24.51 -17.72
C ALA A 38 -5.53 25.65 -17.95
N VAL A 39 -4.67 25.92 -16.97
CA VAL A 39 -3.66 26.98 -17.06
C VAL A 39 -2.39 26.53 -17.78
N ASN A 40 -1.88 25.33 -17.47
CA ASN A 40 -0.54 24.91 -17.88
C ASN A 40 -0.52 23.78 -18.94
N GLY A 41 -1.67 23.19 -19.23
CA GLY A 41 -1.75 21.92 -19.95
C GLY A 41 -1.39 20.72 -19.07
N LEU A 42 -1.71 19.52 -19.56
CA LEU A 42 -1.56 18.27 -18.81
C LEU A 42 -0.09 17.91 -18.54
N ASP A 43 0.77 18.01 -19.55
CA ASP A 43 2.18 17.64 -19.45
C ASP A 43 2.93 18.44 -18.37
N ARG A 44 2.52 19.69 -18.13
CA ARG A 44 3.12 20.56 -17.10
C ARG A 44 2.44 20.45 -15.74
N SER A 45 1.32 19.72 -15.64
CA SER A 45 0.51 19.60 -14.42
C SER A 45 0.72 18.26 -13.68
N GLN A 46 1.63 17.42 -14.17
CA GLN A 46 1.87 16.07 -13.63
C GLN A 46 2.19 16.08 -12.13
N ILE A 47 2.99 17.03 -11.64
CA ILE A 47 3.32 17.14 -10.21
C ILE A 47 2.06 17.37 -9.36
N VAL A 48 1.11 18.18 -9.86
CA VAL A 48 -0.15 18.46 -9.15
C VAL A 48 -1.03 17.22 -9.11
N VAL A 49 -1.08 16.46 -10.21
CA VAL A 49 -1.79 15.16 -10.28
C VAL A 49 -1.18 14.16 -9.29
N LEU A 50 0.15 14.05 -9.24
CA LEU A 50 0.84 13.14 -8.33
C LEU A 50 0.61 13.50 -6.86
N ASP A 51 0.62 14.79 -6.51
CA ASP A 51 0.30 15.28 -5.16
C ASP A 51 -1.16 14.95 -4.77
N ALA A 52 -2.10 15.13 -5.70
CA ALA A 52 -3.50 14.78 -5.49
C ALA A 52 -3.69 13.28 -5.22
N LEU A 53 -3.09 12.42 -6.06
CA LEU A 53 -3.14 10.97 -5.90
C LEU A 53 -2.48 10.52 -4.60
N LEU A 54 -1.35 11.13 -4.23
CA LEU A 54 -0.65 10.84 -2.98
C LEU A 54 -1.57 11.10 -1.78
N LYS A 55 -2.22 12.25 -1.72
CA LYS A 55 -3.12 12.62 -0.61
C LYS A 55 -4.32 11.69 -0.49
N LEU A 56 -4.95 11.33 -1.61
CA LEU A 56 -6.07 10.39 -1.60
C LEU A 56 -5.66 9.02 -1.08
N ARG A 57 -4.49 8.51 -1.51
CA ARG A 57 -3.94 7.25 -1.01
C ARG A 57 -3.61 7.31 0.48
N GLN A 58 -3.09 8.43 0.96
CA GLN A 58 -2.84 8.63 2.39
C GLN A 58 -4.13 8.49 3.21
N VAL A 59 -5.24 9.09 2.76
CA VAL A 59 -6.55 8.94 3.43
C VAL A 59 -6.99 7.48 3.47
N CYS A 60 -6.87 6.74 2.36
CA CYS A 60 -7.24 5.31 2.32
C CYS A 60 -6.40 4.48 3.30
N CYS A 61 -5.09 4.72 3.36
CA CYS A 61 -4.19 4.01 4.29
C CYS A 61 -4.51 4.32 5.75
N HIS A 62 -4.48 5.60 6.11
CA HIS A 62 -4.82 6.11 7.44
C HIS A 62 -4.89 7.64 7.41
N PRO A 63 -5.98 8.27 7.91
CA PRO A 63 -6.12 9.73 7.94
C PRO A 63 -4.92 10.50 8.53
N ARG A 64 -4.26 9.96 9.56
CA ARG A 64 -3.09 10.56 10.21
C ARG A 64 -1.87 10.75 9.31
N LEU A 65 -1.82 10.09 8.16
CA LEU A 65 -0.78 10.31 7.15
C LEU A 65 -0.93 11.66 6.44
N LEU A 66 -2.11 12.27 6.49
CA LEU A 66 -2.30 13.65 6.06
C LEU A 66 -1.80 14.61 7.12
N LYS A 67 -1.00 15.58 6.69
CA LYS A 67 -0.46 16.66 7.55
C LYS A 67 -1.47 17.78 7.84
N GLN A 68 -2.73 17.60 7.48
CA GLN A 68 -3.78 18.61 7.63
C GLN A 68 -4.54 18.40 8.95
N GLU A 69 -4.86 19.47 9.67
CA GLU A 69 -5.54 19.40 10.98
C GLU A 69 -6.87 18.66 10.93
N SER A 70 -7.65 18.83 9.85
CA SER A 70 -8.93 18.14 9.66
C SER A 70 -8.80 16.61 9.65
N ALA A 71 -7.63 16.09 9.27
CA ALA A 71 -7.35 14.65 9.26
C ALA A 71 -6.87 14.12 10.62
N GLN A 72 -6.39 14.99 11.51
CA GLN A 72 -5.96 14.60 12.86
C GLN A 72 -7.13 14.25 13.78
N ASN A 73 -8.34 14.73 13.46
CA ASN A 73 -9.57 14.43 14.20
C ASN A 73 -10.21 13.08 13.81
N VAL A 74 -9.71 12.43 12.76
CA VAL A 74 -10.18 11.10 12.34
C VAL A 74 -9.16 10.07 12.78
N GLU A 75 -9.42 9.43 13.93
CA GLU A 75 -8.51 8.44 14.49
C GLU A 75 -8.65 7.07 13.82
N GLU A 76 -9.83 6.77 13.28
CA GLU A 76 -10.16 5.49 12.68
C GLU A 76 -9.56 5.33 11.28
N SER A 77 -9.08 4.13 10.98
CA SER A 77 -8.74 3.70 9.62
C SER A 77 -9.32 2.31 9.40
N ALA A 78 -10.21 2.19 8.42
CA ALA A 78 -10.86 0.92 8.07
C ALA A 78 -9.84 -0.16 7.71
N LYS A 79 -8.77 0.20 6.97
CA LYS A 79 -7.68 -0.74 6.66
C LYS A 79 -6.89 -1.18 7.88
N THR A 80 -6.62 -0.27 8.82
CA THR A 80 -5.90 -0.62 10.05
C THR A 80 -6.75 -1.56 10.89
N ALA A 81 -8.05 -1.27 11.05
CA ALA A 81 -8.97 -2.12 11.78
C ALA A 81 -9.05 -3.52 11.14
N PHE A 82 -9.32 -3.60 9.84
CA PHE A 82 -9.35 -4.87 9.11
C PHE A 82 -8.04 -5.66 9.25
N LEU A 83 -6.89 -5.00 9.08
CA LEU A 83 -5.60 -5.67 9.23
C LEU A 83 -5.43 -6.22 10.66
N MET A 84 -5.64 -5.37 11.67
CA MET A 84 -5.21 -5.64 13.04
C MET A 84 -6.21 -6.46 13.84
N ASP A 85 -7.49 -6.30 13.56
CA ASP A 85 -8.57 -6.88 14.35
C ASP A 85 -9.21 -8.10 13.67
N GLU A 86 -9.02 -8.28 12.35
CA GLU A 86 -9.58 -9.40 11.58
C GLU A 86 -8.48 -10.27 10.96
N LEU A 87 -7.75 -9.75 9.97
CA LEU A 87 -6.87 -10.57 9.12
C LEU A 87 -5.63 -11.08 9.87
N LEU A 88 -4.92 -10.20 10.58
CA LEU A 88 -3.64 -10.55 11.19
C LEU A 88 -3.79 -11.56 12.34
N PRO A 89 -4.76 -11.44 13.25
CA PRO A 89 -4.99 -12.45 14.29
C PRO A 89 -5.23 -13.85 13.74
N GLU A 90 -6.10 -13.98 12.72
CA GLU A 90 -6.42 -15.26 12.08
C GLU A 90 -5.16 -15.92 11.49
N LEU A 91 -4.38 -15.16 10.72
CA LEU A 91 -3.14 -15.66 10.11
C LEU A 91 -2.10 -16.07 11.18
N ILE A 92 -2.01 -15.34 12.29
CA ILE A 92 -1.10 -15.69 13.39
C ILE A 92 -1.55 -16.97 14.10
N GLU A 93 -2.85 -17.14 14.33
CA GLU A 93 -3.43 -18.35 14.93
C GLU A 93 -3.19 -19.59 14.06
N GLU A 94 -3.26 -19.43 12.74
CA GLU A 94 -2.85 -20.46 11.77
C GLU A 94 -1.34 -20.75 11.73
N GLY A 95 -0.53 -20.00 12.48
CA GLY A 95 0.94 -20.15 12.51
C GLY A 95 1.65 -19.64 11.25
N ARG A 96 1.01 -18.73 10.50
CA ARG A 96 1.57 -18.14 9.27
C ARG A 96 2.76 -17.23 9.58
N ARG A 97 3.57 -17.00 8.55
CA ARG A 97 4.74 -16.13 8.59
C ARG A 97 4.54 -14.97 7.62
N ILE A 98 4.40 -13.77 8.17
CA ILE A 98 3.69 -12.69 7.49
C ILE A 98 4.64 -11.52 7.21
N LEU A 99 4.76 -11.15 5.93
CA LEU A 99 5.38 -9.90 5.51
C LEU A 99 4.29 -8.85 5.33
N ILE A 100 4.45 -7.68 5.95
CA ILE A 100 3.53 -6.54 5.74
C ILE A 100 4.32 -5.43 5.07
N PHE A 101 3.90 -5.08 3.86
CA PHE A 101 4.49 -4.02 3.06
C PHE A 101 3.64 -2.76 3.09
N SER A 102 4.32 -1.63 3.17
CA SER A 102 3.74 -0.31 2.94
C SER A 102 4.77 0.60 2.28
N GLN A 103 4.33 1.47 1.38
CA GLN A 103 5.17 2.52 0.82
C GLN A 103 5.41 3.67 1.83
N PHE A 104 4.52 3.82 2.81
CA PHE A 104 4.55 4.89 3.80
C PHE A 104 5.22 4.40 5.08
N THR A 105 6.44 4.89 5.35
CA THR A 105 7.13 4.54 6.60
C THR A 105 6.38 4.99 7.84
N GLU A 106 5.62 6.08 7.74
CA GLU A 106 4.72 6.56 8.80
C GLU A 106 3.59 5.56 9.06
N MET A 107 3.06 4.89 8.02
CA MET A 107 2.05 3.84 8.18
C MET A 107 2.64 2.61 8.90
N LEU A 108 3.87 2.21 8.56
CA LEU A 108 4.55 1.14 9.29
C LEU A 108 4.75 1.48 10.77
N ALA A 109 4.96 2.76 11.11
CA ALA A 109 5.06 3.20 12.50
C ALA A 109 3.72 3.10 13.24
N LEU A 110 2.60 3.39 12.56
CA LEU A 110 1.25 3.23 13.10
C LEU A 110 0.92 1.75 13.35
N ILE A 111 1.23 0.87 12.38
CA ILE A 111 1.06 -0.59 12.53
C ILE A 111 1.95 -1.11 13.67
N GLU A 112 3.21 -0.69 13.74
CA GLU A 112 4.11 -1.03 14.85
C GLU A 112 3.54 -0.64 16.21
N ALA A 113 2.97 0.56 16.35
CA ALA A 113 2.38 0.99 17.61
C ALA A 113 1.22 0.08 18.03
N ARG A 114 0.42 -0.38 17.05
CA ARG A 114 -0.69 -1.30 17.31
C ARG A 114 -0.20 -2.70 17.67
N LEU A 115 0.78 -3.24 16.94
CA LEU A 115 1.42 -4.54 17.26
C LEU A 115 2.01 -4.56 18.68
N LYS A 116 2.66 -3.46 19.08
CA LYS A 116 3.21 -3.29 20.43
C LYS A 116 2.11 -3.30 21.50
N LYS A 117 1.01 -2.60 21.25
CA LYS A 117 -0.16 -2.57 22.15
C LYS A 117 -0.74 -3.98 22.35
N ASP A 118 -0.67 -4.81 21.31
CA ASP A 118 -1.21 -6.19 21.32
C ASP A 118 -0.22 -7.23 21.83
N GLY A 119 1.01 -6.82 22.14
CA GLY A 119 2.08 -7.77 22.51
C GLY A 119 2.48 -8.71 21.36
N THR A 120 2.11 -8.39 20.12
CA THR A 120 2.48 -9.19 18.95
C THR A 120 3.96 -8.96 18.65
N LYS A 121 4.74 -10.05 18.59
CA LYS A 121 6.16 -9.97 18.24
C LYS A 121 6.35 -9.66 16.76
N PHE A 122 7.23 -8.73 16.43
CA PHE A 122 7.52 -8.37 15.05
C PHE A 122 8.95 -7.85 14.91
N VAL A 123 9.41 -7.76 13.67
CA VAL A 123 10.60 -7.00 13.27
C VAL A 123 10.25 -5.99 12.19
N LYS A 124 11.11 -4.98 12.01
CA LYS A 124 10.90 -3.90 11.03
C LYS A 124 12.16 -3.59 10.24
N LEU A 125 12.02 -3.43 8.93
CA LEU A 125 13.08 -3.05 8.00
C LEU A 125 12.63 -1.87 7.13
N THR A 126 13.29 -0.73 7.30
CA THR A 126 13.08 0.48 6.49
C THR A 126 14.39 0.92 5.83
N GLY A 127 14.33 1.97 5.01
CA GLY A 127 15.54 2.56 4.40
C GLY A 127 16.50 3.18 5.43
N SER A 128 16.02 3.48 6.64
CA SER A 128 16.83 4.02 7.74
C SER A 128 17.40 2.94 8.68
N THR A 129 17.05 1.66 8.46
CA THR A 129 17.58 0.55 9.26
C THR A 129 19.07 0.35 8.98
N LYS A 130 19.91 0.55 10.01
CA LYS A 130 21.36 0.33 9.95
C LYS A 130 21.72 -1.16 9.98
N ASP A 131 21.27 -1.87 11.02
CA ASP A 131 21.42 -3.33 11.12
C ASP A 131 20.25 -4.03 10.43
N ARG A 132 20.51 -4.52 9.22
CA ARG A 132 19.53 -5.23 8.41
C ARG A 132 19.52 -6.72 8.72
N GLU A 133 20.62 -7.29 9.21
CA GLU A 133 20.80 -8.73 9.36
C GLU A 133 20.01 -9.29 10.52
N THR A 134 20.04 -8.60 11.68
CA THR A 134 19.31 -9.03 12.88
C THR A 134 17.81 -9.21 12.63
N PRO A 135 17.05 -8.23 12.10
CA PRO A 135 15.62 -8.44 11.87
C PRO A 135 15.34 -9.54 10.84
N ILE A 136 16.17 -9.69 9.81
CA ILE A 136 16.04 -10.77 8.84
C ILE A 136 16.23 -12.14 9.51
N ARG A 137 17.27 -12.28 10.33
CA ARG A 137 17.57 -13.52 11.06
C ARG A 137 16.43 -13.88 12.00
N GLU A 138 15.97 -12.95 12.84
CA GLU A 138 14.85 -13.17 13.77
C GLU A 138 13.57 -13.64 13.07
N PHE A 139 13.29 -13.10 11.88
CA PHE A 139 12.14 -13.56 11.08
C PHE A 139 12.39 -14.92 10.42
N GLN A 140 13.58 -15.16 9.87
CA GLN A 140 13.90 -16.43 9.20
C GLN A 140 13.99 -17.62 10.18
N THR A 141 14.40 -17.39 11.44
CA THR A 141 14.50 -18.43 12.47
C THR A 141 13.16 -18.79 13.13
N GLY A 142 12.08 -18.06 12.84
CA GLY A 142 10.78 -18.33 13.44
C GLY A 142 10.46 -17.51 14.69
N ASN A 143 11.38 -16.68 15.21
CA ASN A 143 11.23 -16.04 16.52
C ASN A 143 10.08 -15.01 16.60
N VAL A 144 9.69 -14.41 15.46
CA VAL A 144 8.64 -13.38 15.38
C VAL A 144 7.71 -13.61 14.18
N PRO A 145 6.37 -13.63 14.32
CA PRO A 145 5.46 -13.96 13.22
C PRO A 145 5.37 -12.90 12.12
N VAL A 146 5.67 -11.64 12.44
CA VAL A 146 5.43 -10.49 11.55
C VAL A 146 6.71 -9.76 11.19
N PHE A 147 6.86 -9.40 9.91
CA PHE A 147 7.93 -8.53 9.42
C PHE A 147 7.35 -7.33 8.67
N LEU A 148 7.50 -6.14 9.26
CA LEU A 148 7.15 -4.87 8.62
C LEU A 148 8.27 -4.40 7.69
N ILE A 149 7.97 -4.17 6.42
CA ILE A 149 8.99 -3.80 5.42
C ILE A 149 8.53 -2.58 4.63
N SER A 150 9.37 -1.54 4.59
CA SER A 150 9.11 -0.44 3.66
C SER A 150 9.49 -0.83 2.25
N LEU A 151 8.69 -0.44 1.25
CA LEU A 151 8.92 -0.84 -0.14
C LEU A 151 10.33 -0.47 -0.64
N LYS A 152 10.82 0.72 -0.29
CA LYS A 152 12.19 1.16 -0.66
C LYS A 152 13.27 0.26 -0.04
N ALA A 153 13.06 -0.26 1.16
CA ALA A 153 14.01 -1.17 1.80
C ALA A 153 13.92 -2.60 1.23
N GLY A 154 12.73 -3.00 0.78
CA GLY A 154 12.44 -4.28 0.14
C GLY A 154 13.10 -4.46 -1.24
N GLY A 155 13.47 -3.37 -1.93
CA GLY A 155 14.14 -3.40 -3.24
C GLY A 155 15.56 -3.98 -3.26
N SER A 156 16.13 -4.35 -2.11
CA SER A 156 17.54 -4.72 -1.92
C SER A 156 17.88 -6.22 -2.10
N GLY A 157 17.01 -7.02 -2.72
CA GLY A 157 17.33 -8.43 -3.02
C GLY A 157 17.15 -9.42 -1.86
N LEU A 158 16.41 -9.03 -0.82
CA LEU A 158 16.15 -9.84 0.38
C LEU A 158 15.64 -11.25 0.02
N ASN A 159 16.10 -12.26 0.78
CA ASN A 159 15.56 -13.61 0.68
C ASN A 159 14.79 -13.90 1.97
N LEU A 160 13.46 -14.03 1.90
CA LEU A 160 12.55 -14.15 3.04
C LEU A 160 11.66 -15.40 2.91
N THR A 161 12.26 -16.53 2.53
CA THR A 161 11.59 -17.82 2.29
C THR A 161 10.83 -18.38 3.49
N ALA A 162 11.10 -17.93 4.73
CA ALA A 162 10.26 -18.30 5.86
C ALA A 162 8.83 -17.74 5.76
N ALA A 163 8.60 -16.69 4.97
CA ALA A 163 7.28 -16.11 4.80
C ALA A 163 6.40 -16.97 3.89
N ASP A 164 5.20 -17.30 4.34
CA ASP A 164 4.16 -17.95 3.54
C ASP A 164 2.96 -17.03 3.26
N THR A 165 2.93 -15.84 3.88
CA THR A 165 1.92 -14.81 3.63
C THR A 165 2.57 -13.45 3.41
N VAL A 166 2.06 -12.72 2.42
CA VAL A 166 2.45 -11.34 2.09
C VAL A 166 1.19 -10.48 2.13
N ILE A 167 1.24 -9.35 2.82
CA ILE A 167 0.17 -8.35 2.88
C ILE A 167 0.70 -7.05 2.29
N HIS A 168 0.12 -6.62 1.17
CA HIS A 168 0.27 -5.27 0.64
C HIS A 168 -0.80 -4.38 1.27
N TYR A 169 -0.41 -3.65 2.32
CA TYR A 169 -1.32 -2.79 3.06
C TYR A 169 -1.84 -1.64 2.19
N ASP A 170 -0.93 -1.07 1.40
CA ASP A 170 -1.25 -0.14 0.35
C ASP A 170 -0.85 -0.71 -1.01
N PRO A 171 -1.79 -0.72 -1.96
CA PRO A 171 -1.57 -1.31 -3.27
C PRO A 171 -0.42 -0.62 -4.00
N TRP A 172 0.45 -1.46 -4.56
CA TRP A 172 1.56 -0.99 -5.35
C TRP A 172 1.19 -1.03 -6.82
N TRP A 173 1.03 0.16 -7.37
CA TRP A 173 0.43 0.30 -8.69
C TRP A 173 1.38 0.00 -9.87
N ASN A 174 2.63 -0.36 -9.58
CA ASN A 174 3.54 -0.93 -10.55
C ASN A 174 3.55 -2.46 -10.36
N PRO A 175 2.94 -3.24 -11.26
CA PRO A 175 2.87 -4.70 -11.14
C PRO A 175 4.23 -5.37 -11.01
N ALA A 176 5.27 -4.84 -11.68
CA ALA A 176 6.62 -5.41 -11.60
C ALA A 176 7.25 -5.21 -10.23
N ALA A 177 6.98 -4.07 -9.60
CA ALA A 177 7.48 -3.77 -8.27
C ALA A 177 6.73 -4.57 -7.20
N GLU A 178 5.41 -4.70 -7.35
CA GLU A 178 4.57 -5.54 -6.48
C GLU A 178 4.96 -7.02 -6.57
N ALA A 179 5.10 -7.55 -7.79
CA ALA A 179 5.59 -8.90 -8.04
C ALA A 179 6.98 -9.09 -7.40
N GLN A 180 7.89 -8.12 -7.57
CA GLN A 180 9.21 -8.18 -6.96
C GLN A 180 9.16 -8.24 -5.42
N ALA A 181 8.18 -7.60 -4.77
CA ALA A 181 8.00 -7.69 -3.31
C ALA A 181 7.42 -9.04 -2.89
N SER A 182 6.41 -9.55 -3.60
CA SER A 182 5.81 -10.87 -3.34
C SER A 182 6.77 -12.03 -3.64
N ASP A 183 7.59 -11.91 -4.68
CA ASP A 183 8.60 -12.89 -5.10
C ASP A 183 9.78 -13.00 -4.10
N ARG A 184 9.80 -12.17 -3.03
CA ARG A 184 10.74 -12.33 -1.91
C ARG A 184 10.35 -13.48 -0.98
N ALA A 185 9.05 -13.73 -0.84
CA ALA A 185 8.50 -14.89 -0.15
C ALA A 185 8.40 -16.10 -1.10
N HIS A 186 8.05 -15.85 -2.37
CA HIS A 186 7.92 -16.86 -3.41
C HIS A 186 9.25 -17.08 -4.16
N ARG A 187 10.25 -17.60 -3.45
CA ARG A 187 11.62 -17.80 -3.96
C ARG A 187 12.09 -19.25 -3.81
N ILE A 188 13.16 -19.61 -4.50
CA ILE A 188 13.81 -20.92 -4.38
C ILE A 188 14.15 -21.16 -2.90
N GLY A 189 13.66 -22.28 -2.34
CA GLY A 189 13.73 -22.60 -0.91
C GLY A 189 12.38 -22.50 -0.18
N GLN A 190 11.35 -21.94 -0.83
CA GLN A 190 9.97 -21.98 -0.34
C GLN A 190 9.37 -23.37 -0.55
N THR A 191 8.74 -23.92 0.50
CA THR A 191 8.10 -25.25 0.49
C THR A 191 6.59 -25.17 0.71
N LYS A 192 6.07 -24.02 1.13
CA LYS A 192 4.64 -23.81 1.41
C LYS A 192 3.97 -22.98 0.31
N PRO A 193 2.65 -23.16 0.08
CA PRO A 193 1.85 -22.22 -0.69
C PRO A 193 2.01 -20.79 -0.16
N VAL A 194 2.14 -19.82 -1.06
CA VAL A 194 2.29 -18.40 -0.70
C VAL A 194 0.99 -17.64 -0.98
N PHE A 195 0.47 -16.95 0.03
CA PHE A 195 -0.72 -16.11 -0.08
C PHE A 195 -0.34 -14.63 -0.14
N VAL A 196 -0.91 -13.89 -1.07
CA VAL A 196 -0.66 -12.46 -1.26
C VAL A 196 -1.98 -11.71 -1.08
N HIS A 197 -2.16 -11.08 0.08
CA HIS A 197 -3.31 -10.22 0.39
C HIS A 197 -3.04 -8.80 -0.10
N LYS A 198 -3.95 -8.24 -0.88
CA LYS A 198 -3.95 -6.83 -1.29
C LYS A 198 -5.13 -6.13 -0.65
N LEU A 199 -4.88 -5.11 0.16
CA LEU A 199 -5.94 -4.35 0.83
C LEU A 199 -6.35 -3.16 -0.05
N ILE A 200 -7.62 -3.05 -0.41
CA ILE A 200 -8.15 -2.01 -1.30
C ILE A 200 -9.38 -1.38 -0.67
N CYS A 201 -9.41 -0.04 -0.55
CA CYS A 201 -10.61 0.67 -0.12
C CYS A 201 -11.63 0.78 -1.28
N GLU A 202 -12.85 0.33 -1.05
CA GLU A 202 -13.96 0.41 -2.00
C GLU A 202 -14.38 1.85 -2.29
N GLY A 203 -14.79 2.16 -3.53
CA GLY A 203 -15.25 3.49 -3.92
C GLY A 203 -14.16 4.57 -3.91
N THR A 204 -12.89 4.18 -3.72
CA THR A 204 -11.76 5.12 -3.60
C THR A 204 -10.87 5.14 -4.83
N ILE A 205 -9.83 5.96 -4.78
CA ILE A 205 -8.78 6.05 -5.79
C ILE A 205 -8.09 4.69 -5.94
N GLU A 206 -8.05 3.88 -4.89
CA GLU A 206 -7.39 2.59 -4.95
C GLU A 206 -8.14 1.64 -5.88
N GLU A 207 -9.44 1.47 -5.66
CA GLU A 207 -10.27 0.62 -6.52
C GLU A 207 -10.25 1.10 -7.99
N ARG A 208 -10.30 2.42 -8.21
CA ARG A 208 -10.21 3.03 -9.55
C ARG A 208 -8.89 2.71 -10.24
N ILE A 209 -7.76 2.76 -9.52
CA ILE A 209 -6.46 2.41 -10.09
C ILE A 209 -6.39 0.91 -10.39
N VAL A 210 -6.91 0.02 -9.53
CA VAL A 210 -7.01 -1.43 -9.83
C VAL A 210 -7.80 -1.64 -11.14
N LYS A 211 -8.99 -1.04 -11.25
CA LYS A 211 -9.84 -1.12 -12.46
C LYS A 211 -9.11 -0.59 -13.69
N MET A 212 -8.34 0.48 -13.56
CA MET A 212 -7.56 1.06 -14.65
C MET A 212 -6.38 0.18 -15.06
N GLN A 213 -5.69 -0.47 -14.11
CA GLN A 213 -4.61 -1.43 -14.41
C GLN A 213 -5.12 -2.60 -15.25
N GLN A 214 -6.29 -3.15 -14.91
CA GLN A 214 -6.92 -4.24 -15.66
C GLN A 214 -7.22 -3.84 -17.11
N LYS A 215 -7.54 -2.56 -17.34
CA LYS A 215 -7.80 -2.04 -18.69
C LYS A 215 -6.53 -1.67 -19.45
N LYS A 216 -5.53 -1.06 -18.77
CA LYS A 216 -4.34 -0.47 -19.40
C LYS A 216 -3.13 -0.46 -18.45
N ALA A 217 -2.50 -1.63 -18.26
CA ALA A 217 -1.35 -1.79 -17.37
C ALA A 217 -0.20 -0.79 -17.62
N ALA A 218 0.13 -0.51 -18.88
CA ALA A 218 1.21 0.40 -19.26
C ALA A 218 1.00 1.86 -18.82
N LEU A 219 -0.25 2.30 -18.64
CA LEU A 219 -0.57 3.67 -18.23
C LEU A 219 -0.29 3.91 -16.74
N VAL A 220 -0.58 2.91 -15.92
CA VAL A 220 -0.41 2.99 -14.46
C VAL A 220 1.07 2.90 -14.07
N GLU A 221 1.86 2.12 -14.82
CA GLU A 221 3.30 2.02 -14.62
C GLU A 221 4.01 3.38 -14.79
N GLY A 222 3.64 4.15 -15.81
CA GLY A 222 4.20 5.48 -16.08
C GLY A 222 3.86 6.50 -14.99
N LEU A 223 2.61 6.49 -14.51
CA LEU A 223 2.12 7.43 -13.49
C LEU A 223 2.89 7.34 -12.16
N LEU A 224 3.28 6.14 -11.74
CA LEU A 224 3.63 5.89 -10.33
C LEU A 224 5.09 5.49 -10.11
N SER A 225 5.89 5.44 -11.18
CA SER A 225 7.35 5.30 -11.13
C SER A 225 8.08 6.56 -10.64
N GLY A 226 7.37 7.67 -10.46
CA GLY A 226 7.95 8.97 -10.09
C GLY A 226 8.81 9.58 -11.20
N ARG A 227 8.87 8.96 -12.38
CA ARG A 227 9.53 9.48 -13.58
C ARG A 227 8.49 10.22 -14.40
N ALA A 228 8.50 11.55 -14.31
CA ALA A 228 7.64 12.45 -15.10
C ALA A 228 7.72 12.15 -16.62
N ASP A 229 8.86 11.64 -17.08
CA ASP A 229 9.18 11.43 -18.49
C ASP A 229 8.35 10.34 -19.20
N LYS A 230 7.46 9.61 -18.50
CA LYS A 230 6.60 8.55 -19.07
C LYS A 230 5.12 8.65 -18.72
N LEU A 231 4.63 9.79 -18.22
CA LEU A 231 3.19 9.99 -18.04
C LEU A 231 2.50 10.20 -19.39
N GLN A 232 1.91 9.16 -19.98
CA GLN A 232 0.89 9.30 -21.03
C GLN A 232 -0.52 9.21 -20.43
N LEU A 233 -0.80 10.05 -19.43
CA LEU A 233 -2.18 10.23 -18.96
C LEU A 233 -2.95 11.04 -19.99
N THR A 234 -4.19 10.65 -20.24
CA THR A 234 -5.16 11.47 -20.96
C THR A 234 -6.03 12.24 -19.98
N GLN A 235 -6.71 13.27 -20.47
CA GLN A 235 -7.68 14.00 -19.66
C GLN A 235 -8.85 13.11 -19.21
N SER A 236 -9.25 12.12 -20.04
CA SER A 236 -10.25 11.12 -19.67
C SER A 236 -9.79 10.21 -18.54
N ASP A 237 -8.50 9.85 -18.49
CA ASP A 237 -7.97 9.02 -17.40
C ASP A 237 -8.02 9.78 -16.07
N ILE A 238 -7.71 11.08 -16.09
CA ILE A 238 -7.82 11.95 -14.90
C ILE A 238 -9.28 12.06 -14.47
N GLN A 239 -10.20 12.28 -15.41
CA GLN A 239 -11.62 12.37 -15.07
C GLN A 239 -12.13 11.07 -14.43
N ALA A 240 -11.68 9.91 -14.93
CA ALA A 240 -12.04 8.62 -14.35
C ALA A 240 -11.47 8.44 -12.92
N LEU A 241 -10.26 8.94 -12.64
CA LEU A 241 -9.63 8.83 -11.34
C LEU A 241 -10.31 9.66 -10.24
N PHE A 242 -10.87 10.82 -10.61
CA PHE A 242 -11.50 11.74 -9.66
C PHE A 242 -13.03 11.74 -9.74
N ALA A 243 -13.65 10.84 -10.49
CA ALA A 243 -15.10 10.72 -10.58
C ALA A 243 -15.73 10.50 -9.19
N VAL A 244 -16.96 10.98 -9.03
CA VAL A 244 -17.83 10.61 -7.89
C VAL A 244 -18.53 9.31 -8.27
N ASP A 245 -18.60 8.36 -7.33
CA ASP A 245 -19.42 7.16 -7.51
C ASP A 245 -20.87 7.41 -7.04
#